data_AF-A0A7C4NGV1-F1
#
_entry.id   AF-A0A7C4NGV1-F1
#
_cell.length_a   1.000
_cell.length_b   1.000
_cell.length_c   1.000
_cell.angle_alpha   90.00
_cell.angle_beta   90.00
_cell.angle_gamma   90.00
#
_symmetry.space_group_name_H-M   'P 1'
#
loop_
_entity.id
_entity.type
_entity.pdbx_description
1 polymer ?
#
loop_
_entity_poly.entity_id
_entity_poly.type
_entity_poly.pdbx_seq_one_letter_code
_entity_poly.pdbx_strand_id
1 'polypeptide(L)' 'MSRRQFKIYRCPECGRLSLTSSTRSARCPYCNTTIHLTSSRIIARFKNAREASEYLKKLKSKPSEFKTF' A
#
# COMPACT_ATOMS: atom_id res chain seq x y z
N MET A 1 3.65 -19.62 -12.25
CA MET A 1 3.24 -19.06 -10.94
C MET A 1 3.64 -17.59 -10.86
N SER A 2 2.70 -16.68 -11.11
CA SER A 2 2.95 -15.23 -11.16
C SER A 2 3.41 -14.72 -9.78
N ARG A 3 4.59 -14.09 -9.72
CA ARG A 3 5.14 -13.47 -8.49
C ARG A 3 4.18 -12.40 -7.98
N ARG A 4 3.28 -12.75 -7.05
CA ARG A 4 2.39 -11.80 -6.38
C ARG A 4 3.25 -10.90 -5.48
N GLN A 5 3.37 -9.63 -5.86
CA GLN A 5 4.01 -8.61 -5.03
C GLN A 5 2.93 -7.84 -4.30
N PHE A 6 3.06 -7.73 -2.98
CA PHE A 6 2.17 -6.92 -2.15
C PHE A 6 2.71 -5.51 -2.06
N LYS A 7 1.84 -4.53 -2.25
CA LYS A 7 2.19 -3.12 -2.27
C LYS A 7 1.31 -2.40 -1.29
N ILE A 8 1.91 -1.54 -0.51
CA ILE A 8 1.18 -0.61 0.34
C ILE A 8 1.15 0.72 -0.39
N TYR A 9 -0.03 1.29 -0.50
CA TYR A 9 -0.22 2.61 -1.08
C TYR A 9 -1.11 3.43 -0.16
N ARG A 10 -0.96 4.75 -0.24
CA ARG A 10 -1.85 5.69 0.43
C ARG A 10 -2.88 6.18 -0.58
N CYS A 11 -4.15 6.14 -0.18
CA CYS A 11 -5.20 6.75 -0.97
C CYS A 11 -5.06 8.29 -0.88
N PRO A 12 -4.98 9.01 -2.02
CA PRO A 12 -4.95 10.48 -2.01
C PRO A 12 -6.28 11.09 -1.57
N GLU A 13 -7.40 10.43 -1.86
CA GLU A 13 -8.74 10.94 -1.53
C GLU A 13 -9.05 10.85 -0.03
N CYS A 14 -8.82 9.67 0.57
CA CYS A 14 -9.18 9.43 1.97
C CYS A 14 -7.97 9.41 2.93
N GLY A 15 -6.75 9.50 2.42
CA GLY A 15 -5.53 9.46 3.21
C GLY A 15 -5.19 8.11 3.87
N ARG A 16 -6.04 7.08 3.72
CA ARG A 16 -5.85 5.76 4.34
C ARG A 16 -4.85 4.90 3.57
N LEU A 17 -4.12 4.08 4.31
CA LEU A 17 -3.19 3.10 3.78
C LEU A 17 -3.94 1.79 3.49
N SER A 18 -3.72 1.24 2.31
CA SER A 18 -4.29 -0.03 1.89
C SER A 18 -3.23 -0.91 1.24
N LEU A 19 -3.38 -2.21 1.47
CA LEU A 19 -2.56 -3.25 0.87
C LEU A 19 -3.23 -3.75 -0.39
N THR A 20 -2.47 -3.86 -1.47
CA THR A 20 -2.93 -4.45 -2.72
C THR A 20 -1.87 -5.36 -3.30
N SER A 21 -2.28 -6.46 -3.92
CA SER A 21 -1.42 -7.31 -4.74
C SER A 21 -1.42 -6.90 -6.22
N SER A 22 -2.20 -5.86 -6.57
CA SER A 22 -2.35 -5.41 -7.95
C SER A 22 -1.14 -4.61 -8.41
N THR A 23 -0.83 -4.67 -9.71
CA THR A 23 0.32 -3.98 -10.29
C THR A 23 -0.03 -2.65 -10.94
N ARG A 24 -1.19 -2.56 -11.62
CA ARG A 24 -1.62 -1.39 -12.41
C ARG A 24 -2.50 -0.42 -11.63
N SER A 25 -3.54 -0.92 -10.98
CA SER A 25 -4.53 -0.10 -10.29
C SER A 25 -5.03 -0.81 -9.04
N ALA A 26 -5.42 -0.05 -8.03
CA ALA A 26 -6.10 -0.54 -6.85
C ALA A 26 -7.34 0.28 -6.59
N ARG A 27 -8.40 -0.40 -6.18
CA ARG A 27 -9.63 0.24 -5.71
C ARG A 27 -9.55 0.38 -4.20
N CYS A 28 -9.76 1.59 -3.69
CA CYS A 28 -9.80 1.80 -2.25
C CYS A 28 -11.14 1.27 -1.70
N PRO A 29 -11.15 0.32 -0.75
CA PRO A 29 -12.40 -0.22 -0.20
C PRO A 29 -13.15 0.76 0.69
N TYR A 30 -12.55 1.91 1.02
CA TYR A 30 -13.14 2.91 1.92
C TYR A 30 -13.89 4.01 1.17
N CYS A 31 -13.26 4.62 0.17
CA CYS A 31 -13.84 5.70 -0.62
C CYS A 31 -14.28 5.24 -2.02
N ASN A 32 -14.12 3.95 -2.33
CA ASN A 32 -14.44 3.34 -3.61
C ASN A 32 -13.67 3.93 -4.82
N THR A 33 -12.69 4.80 -4.57
CA THR A 33 -11.92 5.49 -5.61
C THR A 33 -10.92 4.54 -6.29
N THR A 34 -10.72 4.73 -7.60
CA THR A 34 -9.78 3.94 -8.40
C THR A 34 -8.45 4.67 -8.48
N ILE A 35 -7.40 4.03 -7.97
CA ILE A 35 -6.08 4.65 -7.82
C ILE A 35 -5.10 3.90 -8.70
N HIS A 36 -4.43 4.63 -9.58
CA HIS A 36 -3.33 4.09 -10.36
C HIS A 36 -2.09 3.94 -9.47
N LEU A 37 -1.58 2.70 -9.40
CA LEU A 37 -0.42 2.33 -8.58
C LEU A 37 0.87 2.68 -9.31
N THR A 38 1.19 3.97 -9.39
CA THR A 38 2.46 4.45 -9.92
C THR A 38 3.58 4.28 -8.88
N SER A 39 4.85 4.13 -9.31
CA SER A 39 5.99 3.97 -8.39
C SER A 39 6.05 5.07 -7.32
N SER A 40 5.70 6.31 -7.67
CA SER A 40 5.73 7.46 -6.74
C SER A 40 4.64 7.41 -5.65
N ARG A 41 3.56 6.64 -5.83
CA ARG A 41 2.46 6.52 -4.85
C ARG A 41 2.55 5.26 -3.99
N ILE A 42 3.44 4.34 -4.36
CA ILE A 42 3.67 3.12 -3.62
C ILE A 42 4.64 3.43 -2.49
N ILE A 43 4.17 3.21 -1.27
CA ILE A 43 4.93 3.40 -0.05
C ILE A 43 5.99 2.32 0.12
N ALA A 44 5.60 1.07 -0.07
CA ALA A 44 6.48 -0.06 0.09
C ALA A 44 6.00 -1.25 -0.75
N ARG A 45 6.95 -2.11 -1.13
CA ARG A 45 6.71 -3.35 -1.89
C ARG A 45 7.26 -4.52 -1.10
N PHE A 46 6.50 -5.59 -1.05
CA PHE A 46 6.79 -6.80 -0.30
C PHE A 46 6.60 -8.01 -1.21
N LYS A 47 7.42 -9.04 -0.98
CA LYS A 47 7.28 -10.34 -1.64
C LYS A 47 6.28 -11.24 -0.90
N ASN A 48 6.04 -10.97 0.38
CA ASN A 48 5.23 -11.81 1.27
C ASN A 48 4.04 -11.05 1.88
N ALA A 49 2.90 -11.73 2.02
CA ALA A 49 1.69 -11.14 2.62
C ALA A 49 1.84 -10.85 4.12
N ARG A 50 2.58 -11.70 4.83
CA ARG A 50 2.81 -11.61 6.29
C ARG A 50 3.58 -10.35 6.64
N GLU A 51 4.74 -10.14 6.01
CA GLU A 51 5.56 -8.94 6.18
C GLU A 51 4.77 -7.67 5.83
N ALA A 52 4.05 -7.71 4.71
CA ALA A 52 3.27 -6.55 4.27
C ALA A 52 2.14 -6.19 5.25
N SER A 53 1.50 -7.20 5.87
CA SER A 53 0.45 -6.98 6.88
C SER A 53 1.03 -6.44 8.19
N GLU A 54 2.17 -6.98 8.65
CA GLU A 54 2.89 -6.47 9.82
C GLU A 54 3.31 -5.01 9.62
N TYR A 55 3.86 -4.70 8.44
CA TYR A 55 4.27 -3.35 8.10
C TYR A 55 3.06 -2.41 8.01
N LEU A 56 1.94 -2.83 7.39
CA LEU A 56 0.71 -2.03 7.35
C LEU A 56 0.19 -1.72 8.76
N LYS A 57 0.25 -2.67 9.70
CA LYS A 57 -0.13 -2.44 11.10
C LYS A 57 0.79 -1.40 11.74
N LYS A 58 2.11 -1.54 11.57
CA LYS A 58 3.09 -0.56 12.07
C LYS A 58 2.83 0.84 11.52
N LEU A 59 2.57 0.97 10.22
CA LEU A 59 2.26 2.26 9.59
C LEU A 59 1.00 2.92 10.15
N LYS A 60 -0.04 2.13 10.46
CA LYS A 60 -1.27 2.66 11.08
C LYS A 60 -1.02 3.12 12.52
N SER A 61 -0.15 2.43 13.26
CA SER A 61 0.18 2.77 14.64
C SER A 61 1.18 3.93 14.76
N LYS A 62 2.05 4.14 13.76
CA LYS A 62 3.06 5.21 13.75
C LYS A 62 3.19 5.82 12.35
N PRO A 63 2.44 6.89 12.03
CA PRO A 63 2.58 7.60 10.76
C PRO A 63 3.90 8.38 10.64
N SER A 64 4.68 8.50 11.73
CA SER A 64 5.86 9.36 11.87
C SER A 64 7.19 8.72 11.39
N GLU A 65 7.25 7.43 11.10
CA GLU A 65 8.47 6.77 10.56
C GLU A 65 8.59 6.88 9.03
N PHE A 66 7.66 7.58 8.37
CA PHE A 66 7.69 7.81 6.92
C PHE A 66 8.66 8.93 6.51
N LYS A 67 9.90 8.81 6.95
CA LYS A 67 11.08 9.48 6.38
C LYS A 67 12.13 8.41 6.16
N THR A 68 12.09 7.76 5.00
CA THR A 68 13.31 7.15 4.46
C THR A 68 13.94 8.20 3.55
N PHE A 69 15.18 8.55 3.89
CA PHE A 69 16.12 9.23 3.00
C PHE A 69 16.33 8.43 1.72
#